data_AF-A0A939TWT9-F1
#
_entry.id   AF-A0A939TWT9-F1
#
_cell.length_a   1.000
_cell.length_b   1.000
_cell.length_c   1.000
_cell.angle_alpha   90.00
_cell.angle_beta   90.00
_cell.angle_gamma   90.00
#
_symmetry.space_group_name_H-M   'P 1'
#
loop_
_entity.id
_entity.type
_entity.pdbx_description
1 polymer ?
#
loop_
_entity_poly.entity_id
_entity_poly.type
_entity_poly.pdbx_seq_one_letter_code
_entity_poly.pdbx_strand_id
1 'polypeptide(L)'
;MAKSYQLVAWTSNSQVRMIPSQVTAFIHQALCEIDALGDRIRYGSRFEAGDLLEVSSAYERLGKQLLDLGRIEDAFLQFAQAAECCGSATERNWEYIAEYGHRLRSPLRGRFFAMYSQCKDLVREYPQLRFNWDESGLTESLGYVTEADQYFTEERADQKREFEKNWEFTRALRFGRNEVYRRRR
;
A
#
# COMPACT_ATOMS: atom_id res chain seq x y z
N MET A 1 29.86 -43.31 11.25
CA MET A 1 29.27 -42.60 10.10
C MET A 1 29.51 -41.12 10.28
N ALA A 2 30.33 -40.50 9.44
CA ALA A 2 30.54 -39.04 9.50
C ALA A 2 29.29 -38.34 8.97
N LYS A 3 28.68 -37.46 9.77
CA LYS A 3 27.61 -36.59 9.29
C LYS A 3 28.24 -35.57 8.33
N SER A 4 27.91 -35.66 7.04
CA SER A 4 28.28 -34.64 6.06
C SER A 4 27.43 -33.41 6.32
N TYR A 5 28.05 -32.31 6.75
CA TYR A 5 27.38 -31.03 6.85
C TYR A 5 27.48 -30.32 5.50
N GLN A 6 26.34 -30.02 4.88
CA GLN A 6 26.29 -29.18 3.69
C GLN A 6 26.11 -27.73 4.13
N LEU A 7 26.98 -26.83 3.68
CA LEU A 7 26.78 -25.39 3.91
C LEU A 7 25.55 -24.94 3.13
N VAL A 8 24.50 -24.52 3.82
CA VAL A 8 23.20 -24.15 3.21
C VAL A 8 23.07 -22.64 3.05
N ALA A 9 23.62 -21.89 4.01
CA ALA A 9 23.60 -20.43 4.07
C ALA A 9 24.92 -19.90 4.66
N TRP A 10 25.30 -18.68 4.29
CA TRP A 10 26.45 -17.97 4.86
C TRP A 10 26.21 -16.46 4.81
N THR A 11 26.92 -15.70 5.64
CA THR A 11 26.90 -14.23 5.59
C THR A 11 28.09 -13.72 4.80
N SER A 12 27.86 -12.79 3.87
CA SER A 12 28.91 -12.10 3.11
C SER A 12 28.53 -10.64 2.96
N ASN A 13 29.43 -9.72 3.33
CA ASN A 13 29.22 -8.27 3.27
C ASN A 13 27.89 -7.82 3.93
N SER A 14 27.62 -8.31 5.14
CA SER A 14 26.37 -8.03 5.90
C SER A 14 25.07 -8.51 5.25
N GLN A 15 25.15 -9.31 4.18
CA GLN A 15 24.00 -9.95 3.54
C GLN A 15 23.99 -11.46 3.80
N VAL A 16 22.81 -12.03 3.97
CA VAL A 16 22.63 -13.47 4.01
C VAL A 16 22.66 -13.98 2.58
N ARG A 17 23.42 -15.05 2.34
CA ARG A 17 23.45 -15.76 1.08
C ARG A 17 23.07 -17.21 1.33
N MET A 18 22.36 -17.77 0.37
CA MET A 18 21.94 -19.17 0.39
C MET A 18 22.22 -19.79 -0.97
N ILE A 19 22.42 -21.11 -0.99
CA ILE A 19 22.52 -21.84 -2.26
C ILE A 19 21.19 -21.66 -3.02
N PRO A 20 21.21 -21.44 -4.35
CA PRO A 20 19.99 -21.16 -5.12
C PRO A 20 18.86 -22.16 -4.92
N SER A 21 19.15 -23.46 -4.84
CA SER A 21 18.13 -24.50 -4.60
C SER A 21 17.41 -24.34 -3.26
N GLN A 22 18.13 -23.84 -2.25
CA GLN A 22 17.58 -23.61 -0.91
C GLN A 22 16.75 -22.34 -0.87
N VAL A 23 17.14 -21.30 -1.61
CA VAL A 23 16.31 -20.10 -1.80
C VAL A 23 14.99 -20.47 -2.46
N THR A 24 15.02 -21.28 -3.53
CA THR A 24 13.80 -21.72 -4.22
C THR A 24 12.89 -22.55 -3.31
N ALA A 25 13.46 -23.51 -2.56
CA ALA A 25 12.69 -24.34 -1.64
C ALA A 25 12.04 -23.50 -0.52
N PHE A 26 12.79 -22.55 0.03
CA PHE A 26 12.30 -21.61 1.03
C PHE A 26 11.15 -20.74 0.51
N ILE A 27 11.31 -20.13 -0.67
CA ILE A 27 10.24 -19.31 -1.29
C ILE A 27 9.00 -20.15 -1.54
N HIS A 28 9.19 -21.35 -2.10
CA HIS A 28 8.08 -22.27 -2.37
C HIS A 28 7.33 -22.63 -1.08
N GLN A 29 8.05 -22.95 0.00
CA GLN A 29 7.43 -23.24 1.29
C GLN A 29 6.62 -22.03 1.81
N ALA A 30 7.21 -20.83 1.78
CA ALA A 30 6.54 -19.62 2.25
C ALA A 30 5.27 -19.30 1.42
N LEU A 31 5.32 -19.49 0.10
CA LEU A 31 4.16 -19.31 -0.76
C LEU A 31 3.07 -20.35 -0.48
N CYS A 32 3.42 -21.62 -0.23
CA CYS A 32 2.44 -22.63 0.18
C CYS A 32 1.75 -22.28 1.51
N GLU A 33 2.50 -21.72 2.47
CA GLU A 33 1.93 -21.25 3.74
C GLU A 33 0.98 -20.07 3.52
N ILE A 34 1.33 -19.13 2.65
CA ILE A 34 0.48 -18.01 2.25
C ILE A 34 -0.80 -18.49 1.56
N ASP A 35 -0.69 -19.44 0.63
CA ASP A 35 -1.84 -20.03 -0.07
C ASP A 35 -2.80 -20.72 0.90
N ALA A 36 -2.27 -21.45 1.89
CA ALA A 36 -3.08 -22.10 2.91
C ALA A 36 -3.83 -21.09 3.82
N LEU A 37 -3.25 -19.91 4.06
CA LEU A 37 -3.96 -18.81 4.71
C LEU A 37 -5.03 -18.21 3.78
N GLY A 38 -4.70 -18.02 2.50
CA GLY A 38 -5.60 -17.52 1.47
C GLY A 38 -6.84 -18.40 1.24
N ASP A 39 -6.70 -19.72 1.42
CA ASP A 39 -7.82 -20.65 1.29
C ASP A 39 -8.94 -20.37 2.31
N ARG A 40 -8.62 -19.88 3.50
CA ARG A 40 -9.64 -19.49 4.50
C ARG A 40 -10.54 -18.38 3.98
N ILE A 41 -9.98 -17.46 3.21
CA ILE A 41 -10.70 -16.35 2.57
C ILE A 41 -11.51 -16.90 1.39
N ARG A 42 -10.89 -17.73 0.52
CA ARG A 42 -11.55 -18.35 -0.65
C ARG A 42 -12.79 -19.15 -0.28
N TYR A 43 -12.75 -19.91 0.81
CA TYR A 43 -13.86 -20.76 1.25
C TYR A 43 -14.85 -20.07 2.20
N GLY A 44 -14.73 -18.76 2.38
CA GLY A 44 -15.68 -17.94 3.13
C GLY A 44 -15.43 -17.96 4.63
N SER A 45 -14.54 -17.07 5.09
CA SER A 45 -14.33 -16.82 6.51
C SER A 45 -15.33 -15.80 7.08
N ARG A 46 -15.72 -15.99 8.35
CA ARG A 46 -16.46 -14.96 9.12
C ARG A 46 -15.56 -13.79 9.54
N PHE A 47 -14.25 -13.97 9.50
CA PHE A 47 -13.22 -13.01 9.94
C PHE A 47 -12.31 -12.61 8.78
N GLU A 48 -12.89 -12.42 7.59
CA GLU A 48 -12.16 -12.14 6.35
C GLU A 48 -11.13 -11.02 6.48
N ALA A 49 -11.47 -9.90 7.13
CA ALA A 49 -10.50 -8.82 7.37
C ALA A 49 -9.30 -9.26 8.22
N GLY A 50 -9.51 -10.12 9.23
CA GLY A 50 -8.41 -10.68 10.03
C GLY A 50 -7.53 -11.61 9.22
N ASP A 51 -8.13 -12.50 8.43
CA ASP A 51 -7.39 -13.43 7.57
C ASP A 51 -6.61 -12.70 6.47
N LEU A 52 -7.16 -11.62 5.90
CA LEU A 52 -6.46 -10.76 4.93
C LEU A 52 -5.23 -10.08 5.56
N LEU A 53 -5.33 -9.66 6.82
CA LEU A 53 -4.17 -9.12 7.55
C LEU A 53 -3.11 -10.20 7.83
N GLU A 54 -3.52 -11.45 8.10
CA GLU A 54 -2.58 -12.58 8.25
C GLU A 54 -1.85 -12.86 6.93
N VAL A 55 -2.58 -12.93 5.81
CA VAL A 55 -2.02 -13.11 4.47
C VAL A 55 -1.05 -11.97 4.13
N SER A 56 -1.47 -10.72 4.32
CA SER A 56 -0.63 -9.53 4.11
C SER A 56 0.64 -9.57 4.98
N SER A 57 0.53 -10.05 6.23
CA SER A 57 1.67 -10.19 7.14
C SER A 57 2.64 -11.30 6.72
N ALA A 58 2.12 -12.38 6.15
CA ALA A 58 2.95 -13.47 5.63
C ALA A 58 3.73 -13.03 4.38
N TYR A 59 3.09 -12.30 3.45
CA TYR A 59 3.79 -11.67 2.33
C TYR A 59 4.88 -10.70 2.77
N GLU A 60 4.60 -9.81 3.74
CA GLU A 60 5.62 -8.89 4.27
C GLU A 60 6.80 -9.66 4.89
N ARG A 61 6.53 -10.74 5.63
CA ARG A 61 7.60 -11.57 6.23
C ARG A 61 8.50 -12.16 5.15
N LEU A 62 7.91 -12.72 4.10
CA LEU A 62 8.66 -13.24 2.95
C LEU A 62 9.45 -12.13 2.26
N GLY A 63 8.85 -10.96 2.04
CA GLY A 63 9.51 -9.79 1.46
C GLY A 63 10.75 -9.36 2.25
N LYS A 64 10.65 -9.28 3.59
CA LYS A 64 11.80 -8.96 4.45
C LYS A 64 12.91 -9.99 4.35
N GLN A 65 12.56 -11.28 4.37
CA GLN A 65 13.54 -12.36 4.22
C GLN A 65 14.23 -12.31 2.85
N LEU A 66 13.51 -11.91 1.79
CA LEU A 66 14.08 -11.71 0.46
C LEU A 66 15.02 -10.50 0.40
N LEU A 67 14.70 -9.41 1.12
CA LEU A 67 15.63 -8.27 1.26
C LEU A 67 16.92 -8.68 1.96
N ASP A 68 16.84 -9.47 3.03
CA ASP A 68 18.01 -9.99 3.75
C ASP A 68 18.92 -10.85 2.85
N LEU A 69 18.32 -11.51 1.85
CA LEU A 69 19.00 -12.29 0.81
C LEU A 69 19.51 -11.45 -0.38
N GLY A 70 19.28 -10.13 -0.37
CA GLY A 70 19.62 -9.22 -1.47
C GLY A 70 18.75 -9.36 -2.71
N ARG A 71 17.61 -10.07 -2.61
CA ARG A 71 16.64 -10.28 -3.71
C ARG A 71 15.61 -9.15 -3.73
N ILE A 72 16.08 -7.97 -4.12
CA ILE A 72 15.31 -6.72 -4.00
C ILE A 72 14.04 -6.72 -4.86
N GLU A 73 14.13 -7.21 -6.10
CA GLU A 73 12.97 -7.31 -7.01
C GLU A 73 11.88 -8.25 -6.47
N ASP A 74 12.27 -9.43 -5.99
CA ASP A 74 11.31 -10.39 -5.44
C ASP A 74 10.67 -9.85 -4.15
N ALA A 75 11.47 -9.21 -3.30
CA ALA A 75 10.97 -8.57 -2.09
C ALA A 75 9.94 -7.49 -2.40
N PHE A 76 10.21 -6.64 -3.39
CA PHE A 76 9.28 -5.63 -3.88
C PHE A 76 7.94 -6.26 -4.29
N LEU A 77 7.99 -7.34 -5.09
CA LEU A 77 6.78 -8.03 -5.52
C LEU A 77 5.98 -8.60 -4.34
N GLN A 78 6.65 -9.11 -3.29
CA GLN A 78 5.94 -9.58 -2.10
C GLN A 78 5.30 -8.44 -1.31
N PHE A 79 5.96 -7.28 -1.17
CA PHE A 79 5.33 -6.11 -0.54
C PHE A 79 4.16 -5.57 -1.37
N ALA A 80 4.25 -5.65 -2.70
CA ALA A 80 3.16 -5.28 -3.58
C ALA A 80 1.94 -6.19 -3.35
N GLN A 81 2.15 -7.51 -3.32
CA GLN A 81 1.11 -8.50 -3.00
C GLN A 81 0.55 -8.31 -1.58
N ALA A 82 1.40 -7.96 -0.61
CA ALA A 82 0.96 -7.63 0.75
C ALA A 82 0.03 -6.41 0.80
N ALA A 83 0.23 -5.42 -0.06
CA ALA A 83 -0.68 -4.29 -0.20
C ALA A 83 -1.96 -4.70 -0.94
N GLU A 84 -1.82 -5.32 -2.10
CA GLU A 84 -2.92 -5.66 -3.01
C GLU A 84 -3.97 -6.56 -2.35
N CYS A 85 -3.56 -7.58 -1.58
CA CYS A 85 -4.52 -8.44 -0.89
C CYS A 85 -5.42 -7.67 0.10
N CYS A 86 -4.96 -6.54 0.66
CA CYS A 86 -5.82 -5.70 1.50
C CYS A 86 -6.91 -4.98 0.70
N GLY A 87 -6.69 -4.75 -0.60
CA GLY A 87 -7.60 -4.08 -1.53
C GLY A 87 -8.53 -5.03 -2.30
N SER A 88 -8.22 -6.33 -2.40
CA SER A 88 -8.97 -7.34 -3.18
C SER A 88 -10.30 -7.77 -2.53
N ALA A 89 -10.98 -6.86 -1.84
CA ALA A 89 -11.84 -7.17 -0.73
C ALA A 89 -13.32 -7.24 -1.16
N THR A 90 -14.05 -8.27 -0.67
CA THR A 90 -15.52 -8.33 -0.81
C THR A 90 -16.19 -7.10 -0.20
N GLU A 91 -17.44 -6.79 -0.59
CA GLU A 91 -18.20 -5.62 -0.08
C GLU A 91 -18.17 -5.47 1.45
N ARG A 92 -18.00 -6.57 2.19
CA ARG A 92 -17.94 -6.59 3.67
C ARG A 92 -16.76 -5.84 4.27
N ASN A 93 -15.66 -5.73 3.51
CA ASN A 93 -14.43 -5.07 3.95
C ASN A 93 -14.44 -3.56 3.69
N TRP A 94 -15.48 -3.09 3.00
CA TRP A 94 -15.75 -1.69 2.77
C TRP A 94 -16.84 -1.23 3.73
N GLU A 95 -16.69 -0.03 4.28
CA GLU A 95 -17.71 0.64 5.05
C GLU A 95 -18.27 1.79 4.22
N TYR A 96 -19.60 1.90 4.14
CA TYR A 96 -20.22 3.08 3.55
C TYR A 96 -20.27 4.18 4.60
N ILE A 97 -19.65 5.31 4.30
CA ILE A 97 -19.70 6.52 5.11
C ILE A 97 -20.45 7.57 4.32
N ALA A 98 -21.56 8.08 4.85
CA ALA A 98 -22.45 9.01 4.15
C ALA A 98 -21.72 10.26 3.61
N GLU A 99 -20.65 10.69 4.27
CA GLU A 99 -19.84 11.87 3.90
C GLU A 99 -18.63 11.57 2.98
N TYR A 100 -18.25 10.30 2.81
CA TYR A 100 -17.00 9.91 2.14
C TYR A 100 -17.14 8.74 1.15
N GLY A 101 -18.34 8.17 1.01
CA GLY A 101 -18.61 7.05 0.12
C GLY A 101 -18.14 5.74 0.73
N HIS A 102 -17.74 4.79 -0.13
CA HIS A 102 -17.21 3.52 0.35
C HIS A 102 -15.75 3.69 0.74
N ARG A 103 -15.41 3.37 1.98
CA ARG A 103 -14.03 3.42 2.45
C ARG A 103 -13.58 2.02 2.85
N LEU A 104 -12.34 1.67 2.53
CA LEU A 104 -11.75 0.45 3.04
C LEU A 104 -11.66 0.55 4.57
N ARG A 105 -12.16 -0.46 5.28
CA ARG A 105 -12.16 -0.45 6.75
C ARG A 105 -10.77 -0.17 7.30
N SER A 106 -10.73 0.64 8.37
CA SER A 106 -9.51 1.18 8.96
C SER A 106 -8.31 0.21 9.08
N PRO A 107 -8.44 -1.03 9.58
CA PRO A 107 -7.27 -1.92 9.71
C PRO A 107 -6.67 -2.32 8.35
N LEU A 108 -7.51 -2.64 7.35
CA LEU A 108 -7.05 -3.00 6.01
C LEU A 108 -6.46 -1.80 5.27
N ARG A 109 -7.08 -0.62 5.44
CA ARG A 109 -6.58 0.64 4.88
C ARG A 109 -5.21 1.01 5.43
N GLY A 110 -5.04 0.96 6.75
CA GLY A 110 -3.74 1.24 7.39
C GLY A 110 -2.67 0.28 6.90
N ARG A 111 -3.02 -1.00 6.75
CA ARG A 111 -2.11 -2.02 6.23
C ARG A 111 -1.72 -1.79 4.78
N PHE A 112 -2.68 -1.48 3.90
CA PHE A 112 -2.43 -1.13 2.51
C PHE A 112 -1.40 0.00 2.39
N PHE A 113 -1.61 1.13 3.08
CA PHE A 113 -0.70 2.26 3.01
C PHE A 113 0.68 1.97 3.60
N ALA A 114 0.76 1.14 4.65
CA ALA A 114 2.04 0.73 5.21
C ALA A 114 2.89 -0.05 4.17
N MET A 115 2.29 -1.02 3.49
CA MET A 115 2.97 -1.82 2.46
C MET A 115 3.27 -0.99 1.20
N TYR A 116 2.31 -0.19 0.75
CA TYR A 116 2.49 0.74 -0.35
C TYR A 116 3.64 1.73 -0.10
N SER A 117 3.78 2.24 1.13
CA SER A 117 4.93 3.08 1.51
C SER A 117 6.25 2.32 1.44
N GLN A 118 6.29 1.06 1.92
CA GLN A 118 7.51 0.23 1.81
C GLN A 118 7.92 0.02 0.34
N CYS A 119 6.96 -0.24 -0.55
CA CYS A 119 7.22 -0.32 -1.98
C CYS A 119 7.80 0.99 -2.54
N LYS A 120 7.25 2.15 -2.12
CA LYS A 120 7.78 3.46 -2.54
C LYS A 120 9.20 3.69 -2.07
N ASP A 121 9.50 3.31 -0.83
CA ASP A 121 10.82 3.49 -0.26
C ASP A 121 11.84 2.59 -0.96
N LEU A 122 11.46 1.35 -1.32
CA LEU A 122 12.30 0.48 -2.15
C LEU A 122 12.55 1.04 -3.55
N VAL A 123 11.54 1.59 -4.23
CA VAL A 123 11.75 2.22 -5.55
C VAL A 123 12.63 3.47 -5.47
N ARG A 124 12.57 4.20 -4.35
CA ARG A 124 13.47 5.34 -4.10
C ARG A 124 14.92 4.89 -3.93
N GLU A 125 15.14 3.81 -3.20
CA GLU A 125 16.48 3.25 -2.96
C GLU A 125 17.03 2.52 -4.21
N TYR A 126 16.14 1.87 -4.96
CA TYR A 126 16.45 1.06 -6.14
C TYR A 126 15.59 1.48 -7.35
N PRO A 127 15.98 2.57 -8.06
CA PRO A 127 15.17 3.13 -9.15
C PRO A 127 14.88 2.19 -10.31
N GLN A 128 15.65 1.11 -10.47
CA GLN A 128 15.39 0.07 -11.48
C GLN A 128 14.05 -0.63 -11.29
N LEU A 129 13.51 -0.64 -10.06
CA LEU A 129 12.21 -1.23 -9.74
C LEU A 129 11.00 -0.47 -10.30
N ARG A 130 11.21 0.68 -10.96
CA ARG A 130 10.11 1.45 -11.57
C ARG A 130 9.30 0.63 -12.57
N PHE A 131 9.96 -0.24 -13.34
CA PHE A 131 9.25 -1.12 -14.26
C PHE A 131 8.35 -2.11 -13.52
N ASN A 132 8.88 -2.75 -12.47
CA ASN A 132 8.11 -3.64 -11.61
C ASN A 132 6.95 -2.92 -10.91
N TRP A 133 7.12 -1.64 -10.57
CA TRP A 133 6.04 -0.82 -10.00
C TRP A 133 4.87 -0.69 -10.97
N ASP A 134 5.13 -0.39 -12.23
CA ASP A 134 4.10 -0.21 -13.25
C ASP A 134 3.34 -1.53 -13.51
N GLU A 135 4.03 -2.67 -13.46
CA GLU A 135 3.41 -4.00 -13.65
C GLU A 135 2.74 -4.57 -12.39
N SER A 136 3.05 -4.05 -11.20
CA SER A 136 2.58 -4.62 -9.93
C SER A 136 1.09 -4.43 -9.63
N GLY A 137 0.36 -3.63 -10.42
CA GLY A 137 -1.03 -3.27 -10.14
C GLY A 137 -1.22 -2.34 -8.93
N LEU A 138 -0.13 -1.89 -8.27
CA LEU A 138 -0.21 -1.02 -7.09
C LEU A 138 -0.82 0.34 -7.38
N THR A 139 -0.58 0.90 -8.57
CA THR A 139 -1.15 2.18 -8.97
C THR A 139 -2.66 2.08 -9.12
N GLU A 140 -3.16 0.98 -9.72
CA GLU A 140 -4.58 0.70 -9.87
C GLU A 140 -5.23 0.40 -8.50
N SER A 141 -4.56 -0.41 -7.67
CA SER A 141 -5.01 -0.68 -6.29
C SER A 141 -5.09 0.58 -5.44
N LEU A 142 -4.10 1.49 -5.56
CA LEU A 142 -4.19 2.81 -4.93
C LEU A 142 -5.34 3.61 -5.51
N GLY A 143 -5.53 3.54 -6.83
CA GLY A 143 -6.70 4.04 -7.55
C GLY A 143 -7.96 3.62 -6.82
N TYR A 144 -8.26 2.33 -6.67
CA TYR A 144 -9.45 1.87 -5.97
C TYR A 144 -9.53 2.27 -4.49
N VAL A 145 -8.44 2.12 -3.73
CA VAL A 145 -8.42 2.48 -2.29
C VAL A 145 -8.68 3.97 -2.09
N THR A 146 -8.21 4.81 -3.02
CA THR A 146 -8.42 6.25 -2.97
C THR A 146 -9.68 6.69 -3.68
N GLU A 147 -10.08 6.12 -4.82
CA GLU A 147 -11.29 6.44 -5.59
C GLU A 147 -12.56 6.16 -4.82
N ALA A 148 -12.55 5.08 -4.05
CA ALA A 148 -13.57 4.82 -3.06
C ALA A 148 -13.66 5.98 -2.02
N ASP A 149 -12.53 6.62 -1.69
CA ASP A 149 -12.52 7.91 -0.96
C ASP A 149 -12.77 9.15 -1.87
N GLN A 150 -12.55 9.07 -3.20
CA GLN A 150 -12.53 10.21 -4.11
C GLN A 150 -13.92 10.61 -4.64
N TYR A 151 -14.96 9.80 -4.42
CA TYR A 151 -16.34 10.23 -4.74
C TYR A 151 -16.70 11.57 -4.07
N PHE A 152 -15.96 11.97 -3.03
CA PHE A 152 -16.07 13.28 -2.38
C PHE A 152 -14.95 14.28 -2.69
N THR A 153 -13.90 13.94 -3.45
CA THR A 153 -12.98 14.99 -3.96
C THR A 153 -13.63 15.82 -5.04
N GLU A 154 -14.59 15.31 -5.81
CA GLU A 154 -15.32 16.11 -6.79
C GLU A 154 -16.30 17.10 -6.12
N GLU A 155 -17.08 16.66 -5.12
CA GLU A 155 -17.91 17.57 -4.31
C GLU A 155 -17.09 18.54 -3.45
N ARG A 156 -15.97 18.12 -2.86
CA ARG A 156 -15.04 19.05 -2.17
C ARG A 156 -14.28 19.94 -3.15
N ALA A 157 -14.01 19.52 -4.38
CA ALA A 157 -13.40 20.39 -5.39
C ALA A 157 -14.38 21.47 -5.82
N ASP A 158 -15.68 21.20 -5.86
CA ASP A 158 -16.71 22.20 -6.10
C ASP A 158 -16.89 23.12 -4.90
N GLN A 159 -16.92 22.60 -3.67
CA GLN A 159 -16.93 23.43 -2.45
C GLN A 159 -15.65 24.25 -2.29
N LYS A 160 -14.48 23.71 -2.69
CA LYS A 160 -13.20 24.42 -2.68
C LYS A 160 -13.13 25.47 -3.79
N ARG A 161 -13.64 25.18 -5.00
CA ARG A 161 -13.81 26.17 -6.07
C ARG A 161 -14.79 27.27 -5.67
N GLU A 162 -15.86 26.93 -4.96
CA GLU A 162 -16.86 27.88 -4.46
C GLU A 162 -16.29 28.71 -3.31
N PHE A 163 -15.52 28.09 -2.41
CA PHE A 163 -14.76 28.79 -1.37
C PHE A 163 -13.69 29.72 -1.96
N GLU A 164 -12.95 29.30 -2.99
CA GLU A 164 -11.95 30.12 -3.69
C GLU A 164 -12.62 31.27 -4.44
N LYS A 165 -13.73 31.03 -5.14
CA LYS A 165 -14.55 32.11 -5.76
C LYS A 165 -15.10 33.08 -4.72
N ASN A 166 -15.62 32.58 -3.60
CA ASN A 166 -16.13 33.41 -2.50
C ASN A 166 -15.00 34.17 -1.79
N TRP A 167 -13.81 33.59 -1.69
CA TRP A 167 -12.62 34.24 -1.16
C TRP A 167 -12.12 35.35 -2.09
N GLU A 168 -12.07 35.11 -3.40
CA GLU A 168 -11.75 36.13 -4.42
C GLU A 168 -12.80 37.25 -4.44
N PHE A 169 -14.09 36.92 -4.35
CA PHE A 169 -15.17 37.88 -4.25
C PHE A 169 -15.09 38.72 -2.97
N THR A 170 -14.80 38.09 -1.82
CA THR A 170 -14.59 38.77 -0.54
C THR A 170 -13.35 39.66 -0.57
N ARG A 171 -12.28 39.22 -1.25
CA ARG A 171 -11.06 40.00 -1.49
C ARG A 171 -11.36 41.20 -2.37
N ALA A 172 -12.13 41.05 -3.45
CA ALA A 172 -12.59 42.12 -4.33
C ALA A 172 -13.48 43.13 -3.59
N LEU A 173 -14.37 42.67 -2.71
CA LEU A 173 -15.18 43.55 -1.85
C LEU A 173 -14.38 44.27 -0.75
N ARG A 174 -13.22 43.73 -0.36
CA ARG A 174 -12.27 44.41 0.55
C ARG A 174 -11.37 45.41 -0.20
N PHE A 175 -11.28 45.35 -1.53
CA PHE A 175 -10.75 46.42 -2.38
C PHE A 175 -11.79 47.55 -2.47
N GLY A 176 -11.81 48.40 -1.45
CA GLY A 176 -12.68 49.57 -1.39
C GLY A 176 -12.88 50.11 0.03
N ARG A 177 -12.78 49.24 1.06
CA ARG A 177 -12.93 49.69 2.46
C ARG A 177 -11.80 50.59 2.96
N ASN A 178 -10.63 50.58 2.31
CA ASN A 178 -9.51 51.47 2.63
C ASN A 178 -9.42 52.72 1.75
N GLU A 179 -10.24 52.85 0.70
CA GLU A 179 -10.26 54.07 -0.14
C GLU A 179 -11.23 55.13 0.39
N VAL A 180 -12.28 54.73 1.11
CA VAL A 180 -13.27 55.67 1.67
C VAL A 180 -12.70 56.56 2.79
N TYR A 181 -11.60 56.15 3.44
CA TYR A 181 -10.94 56.94 4.50
C TYR A 181 -9.78 57.83 4.01
N ARG A 182 -9.45 57.85 2.71
CA ARG A 182 -8.38 58.71 2.16
C ARG A 182 -8.86 60.05 1.59
N ARG A 183 -10.16 60.36 1.63
CA ARG A 183 -10.71 61.67 1.23
C ARG A 183 -11.45 62.37 2.38
N ARG A 184 -10.76 62.60 3.50
CA ARG A 184 -11.09 63.66 4.47
C ARG A 184 -9.80 64.17 5.12
N ARG A 185 -9.04 64.97 4.37
CA ARG A 185 -8.18 66.06 4.87
C ARG A 185 -8.11 67.11 3.77
#